data_AF-A0A522C3E5-F1
#
_entry.id   AF-A0A522C3E5-F1
#
_cell.length_a   1.000
_cell.length_b   1.000
_cell.length_c   1.000
_cell.angle_alpha   90.00
_cell.angle_beta   90.00
_cell.angle_gamma   90.00
#
_symmetry.space_group_name_H-M   'P 1'
#
loop_
_entity.id
_entity.type
_entity.pdbx_description
1 polymer ?
#
loop_
_entity_poly.entity_id
_entity_poly.type
_entity_poly.pdbx_seq_one_letter_code
_entity_poly.pdbx_strand_id
1 'polypeptide(L)'
;GGKGSGSMEIDITGEEAVVRARFAASKFLFEKFVETISTKKIIKGTMDFDIDVTAKGKNIDEMKKKVNGEVVLKGENLILYSMDIDNLLTKIEKSRTFSLIDIGTFFLVGPLGVAATKGYDYAALYMATGEGEGSISRLISKWKIKNSVLQAEDVALTTKINRLALKGRLDFVKKRYDGVIVGVLDRKGCLKLSQKIEGPFSNPKIEKMSTAETIAGPVITMYEYAKKILSSGECKPFYEGSLKHPIKDNFLLLPF
;
A
#
# COMPACT_ATOMS: atom_id res chain seq x y z
N GLY A 1 -21.60 -8.37 -7.77
CA GLY A 1 -22.38 -7.14 -7.99
C GLY A 1 -21.43 -5.97 -8.15
N GLY A 2 -21.85 -4.91 -8.84
CA GLY A 2 -21.05 -3.72 -9.17
C GLY A 2 -21.39 -3.18 -10.57
N LYS A 3 -20.96 -1.97 -10.90
CA LYS A 3 -21.01 -1.41 -12.26
C LYS A 3 -19.59 -1.11 -12.72
N GLY A 4 -19.24 -1.52 -13.93
CA GLY A 4 -17.96 -1.20 -14.53
C GLY A 4 -18.12 -0.85 -16.00
N SER A 5 -17.24 0.01 -16.49
CA SER A 5 -17.16 0.42 -17.89
C SER A 5 -15.70 0.61 -18.26
N GLY A 6 -15.35 0.26 -19.49
CA GLY A 6 -14.01 0.49 -19.99
C GLY A 6 -13.99 0.63 -21.49
N SER A 7 -12.87 1.13 -21.99
CA SER A 7 -12.55 1.27 -23.40
C SER A 7 -11.11 0.83 -23.63
N MET A 8 -10.89 0.18 -24.77
CA MET A 8 -9.55 -0.14 -25.25
C MET A 8 -9.41 0.40 -26.67
N GLU A 9 -8.40 1.23 -26.89
CA GLU A 9 -8.04 1.76 -28.20
C GLU A 9 -6.68 1.18 -28.59
N ILE A 10 -6.56 0.72 -29.82
CA ILE A 10 -5.31 0.18 -30.38
C ILE A 10 -4.99 0.95 -31.65
N ASP A 11 -3.88 1.69 -31.64
CA ASP A 11 -3.34 2.39 -32.79
C ASP A 11 -2.11 1.64 -33.31
N ILE A 12 -2.19 1.16 -34.56
CA ILE A 12 -1.15 0.38 -35.25
C ILE A 12 -0.58 1.13 -36.46
N THR A 13 -0.85 2.42 -36.60
CA THR A 13 -0.47 3.21 -37.78
C THR A 13 1.01 3.57 -37.83
N GLY A 14 1.70 3.58 -36.68
CA GLY A 14 3.13 3.89 -36.56
C GLY A 14 4.04 2.66 -36.47
N GLU A 15 5.35 2.89 -36.34
CA GLU A 15 6.35 1.81 -36.17
C GLU A 15 6.18 0.98 -34.89
N GLU A 16 5.52 1.53 -33.88
CA GLU A 16 5.18 0.85 -32.63
C GLU A 16 3.67 0.97 -32.42
N ALA A 17 3.03 -0.14 -32.02
CA ALA A 17 1.63 -0.11 -31.65
C ALA A 17 1.44 0.62 -30.30
N VAL A 18 0.39 1.41 -30.20
CA VAL A 18 -0.02 2.13 -28.98
C VAL A 18 -1.35 1.57 -28.52
N VAL A 19 -1.41 1.08 -27.29
CA VAL A 19 -2.64 0.58 -26.65
C VAL A 19 -3.01 1.54 -25.53
N ARG A 20 -4.22 2.09 -25.57
CA ARG A 20 -4.81 2.84 -24.45
C ARG A 20 -5.92 2.02 -23.84
N ALA A 21 -5.84 1.79 -22.54
CA ALA A 21 -6.86 1.08 -21.79
C ALA A 21 -7.36 1.96 -20.66
N ARG A 22 -8.68 2.18 -20.64
CA ARG A 22 -9.37 2.84 -19.53
C ARG A 22 -10.39 1.89 -18.97
N PHE A 23 -10.44 1.76 -17.65
CA PHE A 23 -11.46 0.97 -17.01
C PHE A 23 -11.77 1.55 -15.63
N ALA A 24 -13.05 1.70 -15.33
CA ALA A 24 -13.54 2.11 -14.04
C ALA A 24 -14.60 1.12 -13.56
N ALA A 25 -14.53 0.72 -12.30
CA ALA A 25 -15.53 -0.10 -11.63
C ALA A 25 -15.86 0.51 -10.27
N SER A 26 -17.14 0.52 -9.93
CA SER A 26 -17.63 1.06 -8.66
C SER A 26 -18.47 0.02 -7.91
N LYS A 27 -18.34 0.07 -6.58
CA LYS A 27 -19.04 -0.79 -5.62
C LYS A 27 -18.98 -2.27 -6.00
N PHE A 28 -17.84 -2.72 -6.53
CA PHE A 28 -17.69 -4.12 -6.92
C PHE A 28 -17.37 -4.96 -5.68
N LEU A 29 -18.02 -6.12 -5.56
CA LEU A 29 -17.79 -7.05 -4.46
C LEU A 29 -16.39 -7.64 -4.58
N PHE A 30 -15.47 -7.17 -3.74
CA PHE A 30 -14.07 -7.54 -3.84
C PHE A 30 -13.83 -9.01 -3.47
N GLU A 31 -14.60 -9.54 -2.52
CA GLU A 31 -14.57 -10.96 -2.14
C GLU A 31 -14.84 -11.88 -3.34
N LYS A 32 -15.74 -11.47 -4.25
CA LYS A 32 -16.06 -12.28 -5.44
C LYS A 32 -14.94 -12.29 -6.45
N PHE A 33 -14.14 -11.23 -6.52
CA PHE A 33 -12.93 -11.22 -7.33
C PHE A 33 -11.86 -12.13 -6.71
N VAL A 34 -11.66 -12.08 -5.39
CA VAL A 34 -10.68 -12.94 -4.72
C VAL A 34 -11.03 -14.42 -4.85
N GLU A 35 -12.31 -14.78 -4.73
CA GLU A 35 -12.82 -16.15 -4.89
C GLU A 35 -12.50 -16.78 -6.27
N THR A 36 -12.27 -15.98 -7.32
CA THR A 36 -11.89 -16.52 -8.64
C THR A 36 -10.40 -16.85 -8.76
N ILE A 37 -9.55 -16.26 -7.91
CA ILE A 37 -8.10 -16.41 -7.95
C ILE A 37 -7.52 -17.12 -6.71
N SER A 38 -8.32 -17.28 -5.65
CA SER A 38 -7.92 -17.90 -4.38
C SER A 38 -9.10 -18.65 -3.76
N THR A 39 -8.82 -19.81 -3.17
CA THR A 39 -9.82 -20.58 -2.42
C THR A 39 -10.03 -20.06 -1.00
N LYS A 40 -9.24 -19.08 -0.54
CA LYS A 40 -9.30 -18.53 0.81
C LYS A 40 -10.06 -17.21 0.85
N LYS A 41 -10.92 -17.07 1.85
CA LYS A 41 -11.57 -15.80 2.19
C LYS A 41 -10.54 -14.92 2.89
N ILE A 42 -10.06 -13.90 2.20
CA ILE A 42 -9.02 -12.98 2.70
C ILE A 42 -9.65 -11.65 3.12
N ILE A 43 -10.64 -11.18 2.35
CA ILE A 43 -11.24 -9.87 2.53
C ILE A 43 -12.67 -9.89 2.01
N LYS A 44 -13.53 -9.09 2.64
CA LYS A 44 -14.92 -8.87 2.24
C LYS A 44 -15.26 -7.38 2.25
N GLY A 45 -16.01 -6.94 1.26
CA GLY A 45 -16.48 -5.58 1.13
C GLY A 45 -16.47 -5.10 -0.32
N THR A 46 -17.03 -3.92 -0.52
CA THR A 46 -17.04 -3.29 -1.84
C THR A 46 -15.83 -2.40 -2.05
N MET A 47 -15.32 -2.37 -3.27
CA MET A 47 -14.23 -1.48 -3.67
C MET A 47 -14.61 -0.71 -4.93
N ASP A 48 -13.88 0.37 -5.17
CA ASP A 48 -13.87 1.13 -6.42
C ASP A 48 -12.47 1.01 -7.03
N PHE A 49 -12.41 0.84 -8.35
CA PHE A 49 -11.17 0.68 -9.10
C PHE A 49 -11.20 1.56 -10.34
N ASP A 50 -10.09 2.23 -10.62
CA ASP A 50 -9.90 3.05 -11.81
C ASP A 50 -8.50 2.80 -12.36
N ILE A 51 -8.40 2.66 -13.68
CA ILE A 51 -7.13 2.54 -14.40
C ILE A 51 -7.24 3.32 -15.71
N ASP A 52 -6.25 4.18 -15.97
CA ASP A 52 -6.00 4.80 -17.27
C ASP A 52 -4.54 4.57 -17.60
N VAL A 53 -4.28 3.69 -18.57
CA VAL A 53 -2.91 3.33 -18.97
C VAL A 53 -2.73 3.37 -20.48
N THR A 54 -1.53 3.76 -20.88
CA THR A 54 -1.04 3.67 -22.24
C THR A 54 0.20 2.78 -22.27
N ALA A 55 0.21 1.78 -23.15
CA ALA A 55 1.36 0.94 -23.45
C ALA A 55 1.81 1.16 -24.89
N LYS A 56 3.12 1.09 -25.14
CA LYS A 56 3.69 1.27 -26.48
C LYS A 56 4.75 0.21 -26.79
N GLY A 57 4.75 -0.37 -27.98
CA GLY A 57 5.83 -1.28 -28.39
C GLY A 57 5.51 -2.07 -29.64
N LYS A 58 6.53 -2.73 -30.20
CA LYS A 58 6.38 -3.60 -31.39
C LYS A 58 5.80 -4.97 -31.07
N ASN A 59 5.92 -5.39 -29.81
CA ASN A 59 5.46 -6.66 -29.29
C ASN A 59 5.04 -6.50 -27.82
N ILE A 60 4.43 -7.55 -27.26
CA ILE A 60 3.92 -7.56 -25.89
C ILE A 60 5.03 -7.30 -24.86
N ASP A 61 6.25 -7.79 -25.08
CA ASP A 61 7.35 -7.63 -24.12
C ASP A 61 7.90 -6.20 -24.07
N GLU A 62 7.92 -5.50 -25.21
CA GLU A 62 8.20 -4.07 -25.24
C GLU A 62 7.08 -3.26 -24.60
N MET A 63 5.81 -3.57 -24.92
CA MET A 63 4.65 -2.91 -24.32
C MET A 63 4.66 -2.99 -22.79
N LYS A 64 4.95 -4.17 -22.23
CA LYS A 64 5.08 -4.39 -20.78
C LYS A 64 6.13 -3.51 -20.11
N LYS A 65 7.16 -3.05 -20.85
CA LYS A 65 8.24 -2.19 -20.33
C LYS A 65 7.98 -0.70 -20.53
N LYS A 66 7.00 -0.34 -21.36
CA LYS A 66 6.68 1.04 -21.74
C LYS A 66 5.22 1.37 -21.39
N VAL A 67 4.78 1.02 -20.18
CA VAL A 67 3.46 1.41 -19.66
C VAL A 67 3.58 2.75 -18.95
N ASN A 68 2.61 3.64 -19.19
CA ASN A 68 2.47 4.92 -18.49
C ASN A 68 1.00 5.10 -18.11
N GLY A 69 0.70 5.90 -17.09
CA GLY A 69 -0.67 6.18 -16.69
C GLY A 69 -0.86 6.21 -15.19
N GLU A 70 -2.04 5.84 -14.72
CA GLU A 70 -2.36 5.75 -13.30
C GLU A 70 -3.29 4.58 -12.99
N VAL A 71 -3.24 4.13 -11.74
CA VAL A 71 -4.16 3.15 -11.19
C VAL A 71 -4.58 3.58 -9.79
N VAL A 72 -5.87 3.47 -9.51
CA VAL A 72 -6.49 3.85 -8.24
C VAL A 72 -7.38 2.73 -7.75
N LEU A 73 -7.19 2.33 -6.51
CA LEU A 73 -8.07 1.40 -5.81
C LEU A 73 -8.53 2.05 -4.49
N LYS A 74 -9.83 2.04 -4.23
CA LYS A 74 -10.43 2.58 -3.00
C LYS A 74 -11.36 1.54 -2.38
N GLY A 75 -11.45 1.55 -1.06
CA GLY A 75 -12.41 0.71 -0.35
C GLY A 75 -12.76 1.32 1.00
N GLU A 76 -13.96 1.01 1.48
CA GLU A 76 -14.46 1.48 2.75
C GLU A 76 -15.14 0.33 3.50
N ASN A 77 -14.98 0.30 4.82
CA ASN A 77 -15.58 -0.69 5.72
C ASN A 77 -15.32 -2.15 5.27
N LEU A 78 -14.07 -2.45 4.93
CA LEU A 78 -13.66 -3.79 4.53
C LEU A 78 -13.41 -4.65 5.76
N ILE A 79 -13.81 -5.92 5.68
CA ILE A 79 -13.53 -6.95 6.68
C ILE A 79 -12.31 -7.73 6.21
N LEU A 80 -11.27 -7.80 7.03
CA LEU A 80 -10.10 -8.64 6.80
C LEU A 80 -10.27 -9.94 7.59
N TYR A 81 -10.23 -11.06 6.90
CA TYR A 81 -10.23 -12.38 7.52
C TYR A 81 -8.80 -12.80 7.82
N SER A 82 -8.61 -13.51 8.93
CA SER A 82 -7.31 -14.05 9.36
C SER A 82 -6.25 -12.99 9.68
N MET A 83 -6.65 -11.72 9.82
CA MET A 83 -5.76 -10.62 10.20
C MET A 83 -6.50 -9.49 10.91
N ASP A 84 -6.18 -9.28 12.17
CA ASP A 84 -6.51 -8.05 12.90
C ASP A 84 -5.26 -7.15 12.95
N ILE A 85 -5.23 -6.13 12.08
CA ILE A 85 -4.12 -5.16 11.97
C ILE A 85 -3.91 -4.44 13.30
N ASP A 86 -4.96 -4.10 14.05
CA ASP A 86 -4.84 -3.36 15.30
C ASP A 86 -4.21 -4.21 16.40
N ASN A 87 -4.63 -5.47 16.50
CA ASN A 87 -4.02 -6.44 17.41
C ASN A 87 -2.57 -6.77 17.01
N LEU A 88 -2.30 -6.95 15.72
CA LEU A 88 -0.95 -7.22 15.21
C LEU A 88 0.01 -6.06 15.51
N LEU A 89 -0.42 -4.81 15.28
CA LEU A 89 0.37 -3.63 15.63
C LEU A 89 0.60 -3.52 17.14
N THR A 90 -0.40 -3.86 17.96
CA THR A 90 -0.25 -3.92 19.41
C THR A 90 0.80 -4.96 19.84
N LYS A 91 0.82 -6.13 19.18
CA LYS A 91 1.85 -7.16 19.42
C LYS A 91 3.24 -6.67 18.98
N ILE A 92 3.35 -6.04 17.81
CA ILE A 92 4.60 -5.44 17.32
C ILE A 92 5.16 -4.44 18.33
N GLU A 93 4.32 -3.53 18.84
CA GLU A 93 4.73 -2.53 19.84
C GLU A 93 5.21 -3.19 21.15
N LYS A 94 4.56 -4.28 21.58
CA LYS A 94 4.85 -4.94 22.87
C LYS A 94 6.01 -5.93 22.83
N SER A 95 6.13 -6.74 21.78
CA SER A 95 7.07 -7.86 21.72
C SER A 95 8.18 -7.70 20.69
N ARG A 96 8.04 -6.78 19.71
CA ARG A 96 8.95 -6.63 18.55
C ARG A 96 9.19 -7.93 17.75
N THR A 97 8.34 -8.94 17.91
CA THR A 97 8.52 -10.27 17.27
C THR A 97 7.90 -10.39 15.88
N PHE A 98 7.17 -9.37 15.41
CA PHE A 98 6.43 -9.38 14.14
C PHE A 98 6.88 -8.25 13.20
N SER A 99 6.73 -8.45 11.89
CA SER A 99 7.22 -7.55 10.83
C SER A 99 6.07 -6.70 10.27
N LEU A 100 6.30 -5.41 9.98
CA LEU A 100 5.32 -4.56 9.28
C LEU A 100 5.09 -5.03 7.83
N ILE A 101 5.95 -5.90 7.30
CA ILE A 101 5.79 -6.50 5.97
C ILE A 101 4.64 -7.49 5.92
N ASP A 102 4.30 -8.14 7.02
CA ASP A 102 3.15 -9.04 7.08
C ASP A 102 1.85 -8.27 6.79
N ILE A 103 1.83 -6.97 7.15
CA ILE A 103 0.78 -6.01 6.81
C ILE A 103 1.04 -5.38 5.42
N GLY A 104 2.29 -4.98 5.16
CA GLY A 104 2.70 -4.23 3.98
C GLY A 104 2.61 -4.99 2.66
N THR A 105 2.73 -6.33 2.66
CA THR A 105 2.68 -7.12 1.41
C THR A 105 1.28 -7.07 0.77
N PHE A 106 0.22 -7.07 1.58
CA PHE A 106 -1.15 -6.83 1.11
C PHE A 106 -1.30 -5.45 0.45
N PHE A 107 -0.62 -4.42 0.96
CA PHE A 107 -0.65 -3.06 0.40
C PHE A 107 0.24 -2.87 -0.84
N LEU A 108 1.40 -3.52 -0.85
CA LEU A 108 2.45 -3.33 -1.85
C LEU A 108 2.09 -3.97 -3.17
N VAL A 109 1.56 -5.18 -3.07
CA VAL A 109 1.29 -6.03 -4.21
C VAL A 109 -0.19 -5.93 -4.56
N GLY A 110 -1.02 -5.44 -3.62
CA GLY A 110 -2.47 -5.46 -3.74
C GLY A 110 -2.99 -6.89 -3.82
N PRO A 111 -4.30 -7.08 -3.74
CA PRO A 111 -4.89 -8.38 -4.02
C PRO A 111 -4.79 -8.77 -5.51
N LEU A 112 -4.32 -7.88 -6.39
CA LEU A 112 -4.01 -8.16 -7.80
C LEU A 112 -2.59 -8.71 -8.03
N GLY A 113 -1.62 -8.39 -7.18
CA GLY A 113 -0.22 -8.73 -7.47
C GLY A 113 0.15 -10.17 -7.13
N VAL A 114 -0.79 -10.97 -6.64
CA VAL A 114 -0.71 -12.45 -6.70
C VAL A 114 -0.44 -12.91 -8.14
N ALA A 115 -0.96 -12.19 -9.15
CA ALA A 115 -0.69 -12.48 -10.55
C ALA A 115 0.72 -12.05 -11.02
N ALA A 116 1.33 -11.06 -10.37
CA ALA A 116 2.60 -10.46 -10.80
C ALA A 116 3.83 -11.08 -10.12
N THR A 117 3.68 -11.59 -8.89
CA THR A 117 4.80 -12.12 -8.09
C THR A 117 4.60 -13.61 -7.81
N LYS A 118 5.06 -14.49 -8.71
CA LYS A 118 5.14 -15.95 -8.49
C LYS A 118 6.13 -16.38 -7.38
N GLY A 119 6.46 -15.53 -6.40
CA GLY A 119 7.74 -15.66 -5.68
C GLY A 119 7.81 -15.42 -4.18
N TYR A 120 6.81 -14.85 -3.50
CA TYR A 120 6.93 -14.60 -2.05
C TYR A 120 5.60 -14.76 -1.34
N ASP A 121 5.38 -15.95 -0.78
CA ASP A 121 4.09 -16.38 -0.25
C ASP A 121 3.99 -16.26 1.29
N TYR A 122 4.66 -15.26 1.89
CA TYR A 122 4.57 -15.03 3.34
C TYR A 122 3.21 -14.44 3.74
N ALA A 123 2.66 -13.57 2.89
CA ALA A 123 1.37 -12.95 3.12
C ALA A 123 0.23 -13.97 3.00
N ALA A 124 0.28 -14.89 2.04
CA ALA A 124 -0.69 -15.97 1.99
C ALA A 124 -0.48 -16.98 3.12
N LEU A 125 0.75 -17.19 3.62
CA LEU A 125 0.98 -18.06 4.78
C LEU A 125 0.38 -17.46 6.06
N TYR A 126 0.51 -16.17 6.31
CA TYR A 126 -0.12 -15.50 7.47
C TYR A 126 -1.63 -15.33 7.27
N MET A 127 -2.11 -14.95 6.09
CA MET A 127 -3.56 -14.94 5.80
C MET A 127 -4.16 -16.35 5.80
N ALA A 128 -3.35 -17.41 5.68
CA ALA A 128 -3.78 -18.80 5.75
C ALA A 128 -3.79 -19.38 7.17
N THR A 129 -2.92 -18.89 8.05
CA THR A 129 -2.69 -19.45 9.39
C THR A 129 -3.03 -18.47 10.51
N GLY A 130 -3.31 -17.21 10.17
CA GLY A 130 -3.70 -16.17 11.11
C GLY A 130 -5.10 -16.39 11.63
N GLU A 131 -5.27 -16.13 12.92
CA GLU A 131 -6.54 -16.15 13.61
C GLU A 131 -7.02 -14.72 13.89
N GLY A 132 -8.33 -14.50 13.75
CA GLY A 132 -8.97 -13.21 14.03
C GLY A 132 -9.60 -12.54 12.81
N GLU A 133 -10.41 -11.53 13.08
CA GLU A 133 -11.08 -10.70 12.09
C GLU A 133 -10.76 -9.23 12.38
N GLY A 134 -10.25 -8.54 11.37
CA GLY A 134 -9.93 -7.11 11.43
C GLY A 134 -10.86 -6.29 10.55
N SER A 135 -10.80 -4.98 10.71
CA SER A 135 -11.53 -4.05 9.83
C SER A 135 -10.62 -2.96 9.28
N ILE A 136 -10.71 -2.74 7.97
CA ILE A 136 -10.18 -1.54 7.32
C ILE A 136 -11.35 -0.57 7.12
N SER A 137 -11.34 0.54 7.84
CA SER A 137 -12.35 1.58 7.70
C SER A 137 -12.25 2.27 6.34
N ARG A 138 -11.04 2.59 5.88
CA ARG A 138 -10.78 3.22 4.58
C ARG A 138 -9.46 2.75 4.01
N LEU A 139 -9.41 2.54 2.70
CA LEU A 139 -8.22 2.16 1.93
C LEU A 139 -8.14 3.06 0.69
N ILE A 140 -6.96 3.57 0.41
CA ILE A 140 -6.61 4.17 -0.88
C ILE A 140 -5.26 3.63 -1.36
N SER A 141 -5.19 3.29 -2.63
CA SER A 141 -3.98 2.86 -3.31
C SER A 141 -3.92 3.53 -4.67
N LYS A 142 -3.32 4.72 -4.72
CA LYS A 142 -3.11 5.51 -5.93
C LYS A 142 -1.66 5.48 -6.36
N TRP A 143 -1.43 5.04 -7.59
CA TRP A 143 -0.11 4.91 -8.18
C TRP A 143 -0.03 5.61 -9.52
N LYS A 144 1.08 6.30 -9.74
CA LYS A 144 1.46 6.83 -11.06
C LYS A 144 2.44 5.90 -11.72
N ILE A 145 2.19 5.57 -12.98
CA ILE A 145 3.00 4.66 -13.78
C ILE A 145 3.82 5.47 -14.77
N LYS A 146 5.14 5.30 -14.76
CA LYS A 146 6.04 5.85 -15.77
C LYS A 146 7.03 4.80 -16.22
N ASN A 147 7.03 4.44 -17.50
CA ASN A 147 7.85 3.37 -18.07
C ASN A 147 7.83 2.09 -17.22
N SER A 148 6.62 1.67 -16.85
CA SER A 148 6.33 0.49 -16.03
C SER A 148 6.95 0.51 -14.62
N VAL A 149 7.33 1.70 -14.13
CA VAL A 149 7.65 1.94 -12.72
C VAL A 149 6.46 2.61 -12.05
N LEU A 150 5.92 1.98 -11.01
CA LEU A 150 4.80 2.47 -10.22
C LEU A 150 5.35 3.30 -9.06
N GLN A 151 5.01 4.59 -9.01
CA GLN A 151 5.30 5.51 -7.91
C GLN A 151 4.05 5.65 -7.04
N ALA A 152 4.20 5.40 -5.74
CA ALA A 152 3.12 5.66 -4.77
C ALA A 152 2.85 7.17 -4.71
N GLU A 153 1.61 7.58 -5.01
CA GLU A 153 1.16 8.98 -4.84
C GLU A 153 0.31 9.14 -3.57
N ASP A 154 -0.66 8.25 -3.38
CA ASP A 154 -1.51 8.22 -2.19
C ASP A 154 -1.85 6.76 -1.85
N VAL A 155 -1.05 6.16 -0.99
CA VAL A 155 -1.18 4.75 -0.59
C VAL A 155 -1.24 4.68 0.93
N ALA A 156 -2.44 4.42 1.46
CA ALA A 156 -2.70 4.39 2.88
C ALA A 156 -3.96 3.58 3.21
N LEU A 157 -4.07 3.16 4.47
CA LEU A 157 -5.33 2.73 5.04
C LEU A 157 -5.49 3.19 6.49
N THR A 158 -6.72 3.15 6.94
CA THR A 158 -7.10 3.38 8.33
C THR A 158 -7.88 2.18 8.85
N THR A 159 -7.54 1.75 10.05
CA THR A 159 -8.32 0.80 10.85
C THR A 159 -9.17 1.58 11.86
N LYS A 160 -9.68 0.92 12.90
CA LYS A 160 -10.42 1.58 13.99
C LYS A 160 -9.54 2.55 14.77
N ILE A 161 -8.26 2.24 14.94
CA ILE A 161 -7.37 3.03 15.81
C ILE A 161 -6.03 3.43 15.18
N ASN A 162 -5.64 2.82 14.06
CA ASN A 162 -4.35 3.08 13.41
C ASN A 162 -4.51 3.66 12.00
N ARG A 163 -3.50 4.41 11.57
CA ARG A 163 -3.30 4.81 10.17
C ARG A 163 -1.95 4.30 9.69
N LEU A 164 -1.95 3.67 8.54
CA LEU A 164 -0.74 3.20 7.88
C LEU A 164 -0.62 3.86 6.51
N ALA A 165 0.60 4.15 6.08
CA ALA A 165 0.90 4.68 4.77
C ALA A 165 2.15 4.06 4.17
N LEU A 166 2.26 4.19 2.85
CA LEU A 166 3.35 3.66 2.05
C LEU A 166 3.92 4.74 1.14
N LYS A 167 5.25 4.80 1.07
CA LYS A 167 5.99 5.58 0.07
C LYS A 167 6.96 4.67 -0.68
N GLY A 168 7.37 5.09 -1.88
CA GLY A 168 8.40 4.40 -2.67
C GLY A 168 7.90 3.99 -4.06
N ARG A 169 8.66 3.11 -4.71
CA ARG A 169 8.44 2.67 -6.09
C ARG A 169 8.48 1.16 -6.24
N LEU A 170 7.70 0.67 -7.20
CA LEU A 170 7.74 -0.70 -7.67
C LEU A 170 8.21 -0.68 -9.12
N ASP A 171 9.39 -1.23 -9.39
CA ASP A 171 9.97 -1.29 -10.73
C ASP A 171 9.67 -2.66 -11.33
N PHE A 172 8.68 -2.75 -12.21
CA PHE A 172 8.30 -4.01 -12.87
C PHE A 172 9.23 -4.38 -14.03
N VAL A 173 10.02 -3.43 -14.52
CA VAL A 173 11.04 -3.71 -15.55
C VAL A 173 12.21 -4.46 -14.93
N LYS A 174 12.71 -3.97 -13.79
CA LYS A 174 13.80 -4.58 -13.02
C LYS A 174 13.32 -5.59 -11.97
N LYS A 175 12.00 -5.75 -11.83
CA LYS A 175 11.33 -6.64 -10.87
C LYS A 175 11.83 -6.42 -9.43
N ARG A 176 11.75 -5.19 -8.93
CA ARG A 176 12.31 -4.81 -7.62
C ARG A 176 11.51 -3.74 -6.89
N TYR A 177 11.59 -3.80 -5.57
CA TYR A 177 11.24 -2.70 -4.68
C TYR A 177 12.37 -1.67 -4.72
N ASP A 178 12.00 -0.38 -4.77
CA ASP A 178 12.92 0.75 -4.86
C ASP A 178 12.44 1.86 -3.92
N GLY A 179 13.12 1.99 -2.78
CA GLY A 179 12.80 2.99 -1.76
C GLY A 179 11.45 2.78 -1.08
N VAL A 180 10.97 1.54 -0.98
CA VAL A 180 9.67 1.27 -0.37
C VAL A 180 9.75 1.37 1.15
N ILE A 181 8.89 2.20 1.74
CA ILE A 181 8.76 2.37 3.18
C ILE A 181 7.30 2.21 3.54
N VAL A 182 7.01 1.29 4.45
CA VAL A 182 5.69 1.12 5.09
C VAL A 182 5.79 1.71 6.49
N GLY A 183 4.82 2.56 6.85
CA GLY A 183 4.82 3.33 8.08
C GLY A 183 3.51 3.29 8.83
N VAL A 184 3.56 3.09 10.15
CA VAL A 184 2.46 3.34 11.07
C VAL A 184 2.56 4.78 11.53
N LEU A 185 1.47 5.53 11.48
CA LEU A 185 1.47 6.98 11.64
C LEU A 185 0.77 7.41 12.92
N ASP A 186 1.22 8.53 13.46
CA ASP A 186 0.47 9.28 14.47
C ASP A 186 -0.62 10.17 13.84
N ARG A 187 -1.28 10.96 14.69
CA ARG A 187 -2.32 11.92 14.28
C ARG A 187 -1.78 13.03 13.37
N LYS A 188 -0.54 13.47 13.55
CA LYS A 188 0.12 14.50 12.74
C LYS A 188 0.58 13.96 11.37
N GLY A 189 0.58 12.64 11.17
CA GLY A 189 1.07 12.02 9.93
C GLY A 189 2.54 11.67 9.97
N CYS A 190 3.16 11.70 11.15
CA CYS A 190 4.55 11.33 11.35
C CYS A 190 4.68 9.83 11.63
N LEU A 191 5.82 9.25 11.25
CA LEU A 191 6.12 7.84 11.50
C LEU A 191 6.21 7.57 13.00
N LYS A 192 5.44 6.61 13.51
CA LYS A 192 5.68 5.97 14.80
C LYS A 192 6.63 4.78 14.63
N LEU A 193 6.30 3.93 13.66
CA LEU A 193 7.05 2.73 13.28
C LEU A 193 7.18 2.72 11.77
N SER A 194 8.31 2.21 11.28
CA SER A 194 8.54 2.06 9.86
C SER A 194 9.36 0.83 9.56
N GLN A 195 9.20 0.35 8.32
CA GLN A 195 10.03 -0.69 7.78
C GLN A 195 10.30 -0.42 6.31
N LYS A 196 11.57 -0.55 5.92
CA LYS A 196 12.04 -0.33 4.58
C LYS A 196 12.26 -1.65 3.85
N ILE A 197 11.88 -1.67 2.57
CA ILE A 197 11.93 -2.82 1.68
C ILE A 197 12.66 -2.41 0.41
N GLU A 198 13.68 -3.17 0.06
CA GLU A 198 14.55 -2.89 -1.08
C GLU A 198 14.91 -4.16 -1.85
N GLY A 199 15.24 -4.02 -3.12
CA GLY A 199 15.80 -5.12 -3.90
C GLY A 199 14.75 -5.98 -4.60
N PRO A 200 15.14 -7.15 -5.14
CA PRO A 200 14.31 -7.93 -6.05
C PRO A 200 12.97 -8.37 -5.44
N PHE A 201 11.90 -8.39 -6.24
CA PHE A 201 10.59 -8.88 -5.80
C PHE A 201 10.63 -10.33 -5.31
N SER A 202 11.51 -11.15 -5.88
CA SER A 202 11.67 -12.56 -5.52
C SER A 202 12.45 -12.78 -4.23
N ASN A 203 13.25 -11.81 -3.79
CA ASN A 203 14.03 -11.90 -2.56
C ASN A 203 14.32 -10.49 -2.01
N PRO A 204 13.29 -9.81 -1.46
CA PRO A 204 13.45 -8.46 -0.96
C PRO A 204 14.36 -8.44 0.26
N LYS A 205 15.25 -7.45 0.32
CA LYS A 205 15.94 -7.07 1.55
C LYS A 205 14.98 -6.28 2.42
N ILE A 206 14.75 -6.82 3.61
CA ILE A 206 13.87 -6.28 4.62
C ILE A 206 14.75 -5.65 5.69
N GLU A 207 14.69 -4.32 5.85
CA GLU A 207 15.42 -3.64 6.91
C GLU A 207 14.74 -3.87 8.27
N LYS A 208 15.52 -3.78 9.34
CA LYS A 208 14.99 -3.89 10.72
C LYS A 208 14.01 -2.74 10.97
N MET A 209 12.98 -3.03 11.78
CA MET A 209 11.99 -2.04 12.16
C MET A 209 12.65 -0.84 12.83
N SER A 210 12.29 0.34 12.38
CA SER A 210 12.86 1.61 12.86
C SER A 210 11.76 2.49 13.44
N THR A 211 12.01 3.04 14.63
CA THR A 211 11.16 4.09 15.25
C THR A 211 11.56 5.45 14.69
N ALA A 212 10.73 6.49 14.85
CA ALA A 212 11.08 7.86 14.45
C ALA A 212 12.45 8.34 14.97
N GLU A 213 12.83 7.90 16.18
CA GLU A 213 14.12 8.20 16.80
C GLU A 213 15.31 7.61 16.02
N THR A 214 15.11 6.49 15.31
CA THR A 214 16.17 5.76 14.59
C THR A 214 16.32 6.18 13.12
N ILE A 215 15.30 6.82 12.54
CA ILE A 215 15.31 7.31 11.14
C ILE A 215 16.20 8.56 10.99
N ALA A 216 16.46 9.26 12.09
CA ALA A 216 17.56 10.20 12.19
C ALA A 216 18.88 9.42 12.22
N GLY A 217 19.45 9.10 11.06
CA GLY A 217 20.71 8.34 10.95
C GLY A 217 21.90 9.00 11.69
N PRO A 218 23.08 8.36 11.69
CA PRO A 218 24.25 8.77 12.51
C PRO A 218 24.90 10.11 12.12
N VAL A 219 24.31 10.85 11.17
CA VAL A 219 24.93 12.03 10.53
C VAL A 219 24.31 13.34 11.02
N ILE A 220 23.69 13.34 12.21
CA ILE A 220 23.27 14.59 12.86
C ILE A 220 24.15 14.76 14.08
N THR A 221 25.14 15.64 13.98
CA THR A 221 25.99 16.00 15.11
C THR A 221 25.11 16.52 16.25
N MET A 222 25.44 16.22 17.51
CA MET A 222 24.64 16.60 18.70
C MET A 222 24.23 18.08 18.73
N TYR A 223 25.01 18.96 18.09
CA TYR A 223 24.73 20.38 17.95
C TYR A 223 23.52 20.69 17.05
N GLU A 224 23.36 19.97 15.94
CA GLU A 224 22.20 20.11 15.07
C GLU A 224 20.93 19.55 15.71
N TYR A 225 21.05 18.50 16.53
CA TYR A 225 19.93 17.94 17.30
C TYR A 225 19.41 18.95 18.34
N ALA A 226 20.31 19.62 19.06
CA ALA A 226 19.95 20.71 19.98
C ALA A 226 19.26 21.87 19.23
N LYS A 227 19.75 22.25 18.05
CA LYS A 227 19.13 23.29 17.23
C LYS A 227 17.76 22.87 16.68
N LYS A 228 17.57 21.60 16.29
CA LYS A 228 16.30 21.05 15.79
C LYS A 228 15.24 20.94 16.90
N ILE A 229 15.66 20.56 18.11
CA ILE A 229 14.81 20.55 19.31
C ILE A 229 14.40 21.97 19.71
N LEU A 230 15.32 22.93 19.63
CA LEU A 230 15.08 24.32 20.00
C LEU A 230 14.33 25.12 18.92
N SER A 231 14.27 24.66 17.67
CA SER A 231 13.67 25.41 16.55
C SER A 231 12.31 24.89 16.05
N SER A 232 11.89 23.65 16.37
CA SER A 232 10.56 23.16 15.99
C SER A 232 10.26 21.77 16.56
N GLY A 233 9.37 21.69 17.55
CA GLY A 233 8.80 20.42 18.05
C GLY A 233 7.88 19.68 17.07
N GLU A 234 8.06 19.85 15.76
CA GLU A 234 7.20 19.30 14.72
C GLU A 234 7.99 18.44 13.73
N CYS A 235 7.67 17.15 13.69
CA CYS A 235 8.16 16.21 12.70
C CYS A 235 7.62 16.56 11.31
N LYS A 236 8.45 16.41 10.27
CA LYS A 236 7.97 16.50 8.89
C LYS A 236 7.02 15.31 8.63
N PRO A 237 5.75 15.55 8.24
CA PRO A 237 4.81 14.46 8.02
C PRO A 237 5.32 13.47 6.97
N PHE A 238 5.23 12.18 7.28
CA PHE A 238 5.53 11.12 6.33
C PHE A 238 4.41 10.95 5.32
N TYR A 239 3.16 11.23 5.68
CA TYR A 239 2.03 11.10 4.77
C TYR A 239 1.05 12.25 4.97
N GLU A 240 0.74 12.91 3.86
CA GLU A 240 -0.15 14.08 3.78
C GLU A 240 -1.29 13.83 2.79
N GLY A 241 -1.53 12.57 2.42
CA GLY A 241 -2.56 12.18 1.46
C GLY A 241 -3.97 12.27 2.03
N SER A 242 -4.91 11.65 1.32
CA SER A 242 -6.34 11.82 1.56
C SER A 242 -6.85 11.20 2.87
N LEU A 243 -6.17 10.21 3.45
CA LEU A 243 -6.65 9.53 4.65
C LEU A 243 -6.18 10.20 5.95
N LYS A 244 -7.13 10.68 6.74
CA LYS A 244 -6.88 11.21 8.09
C LYS A 244 -6.71 10.07 9.10
N HIS A 245 -5.99 10.33 10.19
CA HIS A 245 -5.92 9.37 11.28
C HIS A 245 -7.33 9.12 11.85
N PRO A 246 -7.72 7.88 12.19
CA PRO A 246 -9.01 7.64 12.83
C PRO A 246 -9.10 8.46 14.12
N ILE A 247 -10.22 9.17 14.27
CA ILE A 247 -10.59 9.81 15.52
C ILE A 247 -11.17 8.69 16.37
N LYS A 248 -10.62 8.43 17.56
CA LYS A 248 -11.38 7.64 18.54
C LYS A 248 -12.63 8.45 18.82
N ASP A 249 -13.80 7.94 18.48
CA ASP A 249 -15.05 8.52 18.94
C ASP A 249 -15.03 8.50 20.47
N ASN A 250 -14.68 9.64 21.07
CA ASN A 250 -14.96 9.93 22.47
C ASN A 250 -16.46 10.26 22.55
N PHE A 251 -17.30 9.30 22.19
CA PHE A 251 -18.70 9.31 22.58
C PHE A 251 -18.76 8.71 23.98
N LEU A 252 -18.52 9.56 24.98
CA LEU A 252 -18.87 9.45 26.40
C LEU A 252 -17.88 10.32 27.17
N LEU A 253 -18.33 11.53 27.51
CA LEU A 253 -18.08 12.28 28.75
C LEU A 253 -18.55 13.72 28.49
N LEU A 254 -19.86 13.89 28.34
CA LEU A 254 -20.52 15.13 28.76
C LEU A 254 -21.28 14.77 30.03
N PRO A 255 -20.94 15.35 31.19
CA PRO A 255 -21.81 15.25 32.36
C PRO A 255 -23.05 16.11 32.07
N PHE A 256 -24.22 15.48 32.10
CA PHE A 256 -25.44 16.19 32.46
C PHE A 256 -25.46 16.37 33.97
#